data_AF-A0A0X3U7K5-F1
#
_entry.id   AF-A0A0X3U7K5-F1
#
_cell.length_a   1.000
_cell.length_b   1.000
_cell.length_c   1.000
_cell.angle_alpha   90.00
_cell.angle_beta   90.00
_cell.angle_gamma   90.00
#
_symmetry.space_group_name_H-M   'P 1'
#
loop_
_entity.id
_entity.type
_entity.pdbx_description
1 polymer ?
#
loop_
_entity_poly.entity_id
_entity_poly.type
_entity_poly.pdbx_seq_one_letter_code
_entity_poly.pdbx_strand_id
1 'polypeptide(L)'
;MEESEGRLEDEISGFNIDQTITRTGHDFARFMSEYRNFHYPDADYNLTVRERPSARWGNLIWITYNYKTVYRRFIRPGTNNIQELAEQAAVQIHEQVLQQKLREALEDNFDLGKDEI
;
A
#
# COMPACT_ATOMS: atom_id res chain seq x y z
N MET A 1 -10.67 -19.61 -9.74
CA MET A 1 -9.20 -19.51 -9.89
C MET A 1 -8.80 -18.12 -9.42
N GLU A 2 -9.02 -17.83 -8.14
CA GLU A 2 -8.76 -16.51 -7.51
C GLU A 2 -8.12 -16.67 -6.12
N GLU A 3 -8.02 -17.90 -5.60
CA GLU A 3 -7.57 -18.19 -4.24
C GLU A 3 -6.05 -18.43 -4.13
N SER A 4 -5.34 -18.51 -5.25
CA SER A 4 -3.92 -18.84 -5.29
C SER A 4 -3.00 -17.63 -5.20
N GLU A 5 -3.45 -16.41 -5.54
CA GLU A 5 -2.59 -15.22 -5.48
C GLU A 5 -2.41 -14.71 -4.04
N GLY A 6 -3.47 -14.73 -3.22
CA GLY A 6 -3.42 -14.24 -1.84
C GLY A 6 -2.56 -15.08 -0.89
N ARG A 7 -2.31 -16.36 -1.19
CA ARG A 7 -1.41 -17.22 -0.40
C ARG A 7 0.07 -16.96 -0.70
N LEU A 8 0.42 -16.63 -1.95
CA LEU A 8 1.80 -16.33 -2.34
C LEU A 8 2.27 -14.99 -1.75
N GLU A 9 1.35 -14.04 -1.56
CA GLU A 9 1.63 -12.77 -0.86
C GLU A 9 1.89 -12.94 0.64
N ASP A 10 1.44 -14.04 1.26
CA ASP A 10 1.68 -14.30 2.69
C ASP A 10 3.05 -14.96 2.94
N GLU A 11 3.57 -15.72 1.96
CA GLU A 11 4.86 -16.42 2.07
C GLU A 11 6.08 -15.58 1.67
N ILE A 12 5.88 -14.46 0.97
CA ILE A 12 6.93 -13.51 0.58
C ILE A 12 6.56 -12.17 1.18
N SER A 13 7.33 -11.65 2.13
CA SER A 13 7.01 -10.37 2.79
C SER A 13 8.06 -9.31 2.53
N GLY A 14 7.63 -8.05 2.48
CA GLY A 14 8.50 -6.88 2.38
C GLY A 14 8.72 -6.31 0.97
N PHE A 15 7.96 -6.75 -0.04
CA PHE A 15 8.08 -6.23 -1.41
C PHE A 15 6.98 -5.24 -1.79
N ASN A 16 7.29 -4.39 -2.77
CA ASN A 16 6.37 -3.43 -3.35
C ASN A 16 6.07 -3.83 -4.80
N ILE A 17 4.79 -4.01 -5.12
CA ILE A 17 4.30 -4.30 -6.47
C ILE A 17 3.91 -2.98 -7.13
N ASP A 18 4.67 -2.59 -8.15
CA ASP A 18 4.33 -1.46 -9.00
C ASP A 18 3.42 -1.92 -10.17
N GLN A 19 2.17 -1.47 -10.16
CA GLN A 19 1.20 -1.62 -11.26
C GLN A 19 0.85 -0.27 -11.88
N THR A 20 1.75 0.71 -11.80
CA THR A 20 1.57 2.01 -12.43
C THR A 20 1.93 1.96 -13.92
N ILE A 21 1.42 2.92 -14.70
CA ILE A 21 1.57 2.93 -16.17
C ILE A 21 2.20 4.26 -16.63
N THR A 22 1.92 5.36 -15.95
CA THR A 22 2.45 6.66 -16.32
C THR A 22 3.81 6.90 -15.69
N ARG A 23 4.61 7.81 -16.29
CA ARG A 23 5.87 8.26 -15.69
C ARG A 23 5.68 8.75 -14.26
N THR A 24 4.67 9.59 -14.04
CA THR A 24 4.34 10.11 -12.70
C THR A 24 3.98 9.00 -11.71
N GLY A 25 3.28 7.95 -12.17
CA GLY A 25 2.99 6.77 -11.37
C GLY A 25 4.27 6.02 -10.97
N HIS A 26 5.14 5.74 -11.94
CA HIS A 26 6.39 5.04 -11.68
C HIS A 26 7.33 5.85 -10.76
N ASP A 27 7.45 7.15 -10.98
CA ASP A 27 8.24 8.03 -10.09
C ASP A 27 7.68 8.00 -8.66
N PHE A 28 6.35 8.07 -8.51
CA PHE A 28 5.71 7.98 -7.20
C PHE A 28 5.98 6.63 -6.51
N ALA A 29 5.81 5.51 -7.23
CA ALA A 29 6.06 4.17 -6.69
C ALA A 29 7.53 3.99 -6.28
N ARG A 30 8.46 4.53 -7.09
CA ARG A 30 9.90 4.52 -6.82
C ARG A 30 10.24 5.27 -5.54
N PHE A 31 9.89 6.55 -5.45
CA PHE A 31 10.21 7.39 -4.29
C PHE A 31 9.59 6.84 -3.01
N MET A 32 8.36 6.31 -3.09
CA MET A 32 7.69 5.68 -1.95
C MET A 32 8.46 4.44 -1.48
N SER A 33 8.92 3.60 -2.42
CA SER A 33 9.71 2.41 -2.12
C SER A 33 11.07 2.75 -1.53
N GLU A 34 11.76 3.77 -2.06
CA GLU A 34 13.03 4.26 -1.53
C GLU A 34 12.88 4.77 -0.10
N TYR A 35 11.88 5.62 0.15
CA TYR A 35 11.59 6.13 1.49
C TYR A 35 11.27 4.99 2.47
N ARG A 36 10.42 4.04 2.06
CA ARG A 36 10.07 2.87 2.88
C ARG A 36 11.30 2.02 3.19
N ASN A 37 12.15 1.75 2.21
CA ASN A 37 13.36 0.94 2.41
C ASN A 37 14.33 1.60 3.40
N PHE A 38 14.47 2.93 3.33
CA PHE A 38 15.36 3.68 4.20
C PHE A 38 14.83 3.83 5.64
N HIS A 39 13.53 4.14 5.80
CA HIS A 39 12.92 4.42 7.11
C HIS A 39 12.32 3.20 7.80
N TYR A 40 11.90 2.19 7.04
CA TYR A 40 11.21 1.00 7.54
C TYR A 40 11.81 -0.28 6.92
N PRO A 41 13.10 -0.56 7.15
CA PRO A 41 13.75 -1.75 6.59
C PRO A 41 13.15 -3.07 7.11
N ASP A 42 12.57 -3.04 8.31
CA ASP A 42 11.90 -4.19 8.97
C ASP A 42 10.42 -4.33 8.60
N ALA A 43 9.95 -3.57 7.60
CA ALA A 43 8.56 -3.59 7.20
C ALA A 43 8.19 -4.93 6.53
N ASP A 44 7.63 -5.84 7.32
CA ASP A 44 7.10 -7.13 6.88
C ASP A 44 5.63 -6.98 6.41
N TYR A 45 5.42 -6.22 5.34
CA TYR A 45 4.11 -6.09 4.72
C TYR A 45 4.23 -5.73 3.24
N ASN A 46 3.37 -6.33 2.41
CA ASN A 46 3.38 -6.08 0.98
C ASN A 46 2.45 -4.94 0.61
N LEU A 47 2.91 -4.11 -0.32
CA LEU A 47 2.13 -3.00 -0.85
C LEU A 47 1.98 -3.18 -2.36
N THR A 48 0.77 -2.96 -2.87
CA THR A 48 0.55 -2.85 -4.31
C THR A 48 0.18 -1.42 -4.65
N VAL A 49 0.99 -0.76 -5.47
CA VAL A 49 0.73 0.58 -6.00
C VAL A 49 0.01 0.46 -7.32
N ARG A 50 -1.19 1.03 -7.42
CA ARG A 50 -2.04 0.97 -8.60
C ARG A 50 -2.35 2.36 -9.10
N GLU A 51 -2.48 2.49 -10.41
CA GLU A 51 -2.78 3.76 -11.06
C GLU A 51 -3.97 3.62 -12.01
N ARG A 52 -4.77 4.69 -12.09
CA ARG A 52 -5.71 4.93 -13.19
C ARG A 52 -5.41 6.31 -13.79
N PRO A 53 -4.80 6.38 -14.98
CA PRO A 53 -4.60 7.63 -15.68
C PRO A 53 -5.94 8.19 -16.18
N SER A 54 -6.10 9.51 -16.11
CA SER A 54 -7.26 10.23 -16.62
C SER A 54 -6.82 11.55 -17.25
N ALA A 55 -7.00 11.67 -18.56
CA ALA A 55 -6.64 12.88 -19.30
C ALA A 55 -7.34 14.15 -18.79
N ARG A 56 -8.50 13.99 -18.15
CA ARG A 56 -9.35 15.09 -17.69
C ARG A 56 -9.06 15.52 -16.25
N TRP A 57 -8.58 14.59 -15.42
CA TRP A 57 -8.49 14.78 -13.96
C TRP A 57 -7.08 14.54 -13.39
N GLY A 58 -6.15 13.98 -14.19
CA GLY A 58 -4.81 13.57 -13.76
C GLY A 58 -4.73 12.08 -13.46
N ASN A 59 -3.78 11.69 -12.61
CA ASN A 59 -3.52 10.29 -12.28
C ASN A 59 -4.08 9.98 -10.90
N LEU A 60 -4.99 9.00 -10.82
CA LEU A 60 -5.45 8.47 -9.55
C LEU A 60 -4.52 7.35 -9.14
N ILE A 61 -3.81 7.53 -8.02
CA ILE A 61 -2.98 6.49 -7.42
C ILE A 61 -3.66 5.97 -6.16
N TRP A 62 -3.75 4.66 -6.01
CA TRP A 62 -4.18 4.02 -4.78
C TRP A 62 -3.29 2.83 -4.44
N ILE A 63 -3.19 2.55 -3.16
CA ILE A 63 -2.26 1.56 -2.63
C ILE A 63 -3.06 0.60 -1.76
N THR A 64 -2.82 -0.68 -1.96
CA THR A 64 -3.48 -1.75 -1.20
C THR A 64 -2.48 -2.53 -0.37
N TYR A 65 -2.91 -2.87 0.84
CA TYR A 65 -2.30 -3.85 1.75
C TYR A 65 -3.31 -4.97 1.95
N ASN A 66 -2.94 -6.23 1.70
CA ASN A 66 -3.85 -7.39 1.80
C ASN A 66 -5.20 -7.14 1.12
N TYR A 67 -5.17 -6.71 -0.14
CA TYR A 67 -6.36 -6.36 -0.95
C TYR A 67 -7.21 -5.17 -0.43
N LYS A 68 -6.88 -4.57 0.72
CA LYS A 68 -7.58 -3.44 1.31
C LYS A 68 -6.86 -2.13 0.97
N THR A 69 -7.61 -1.12 0.55
CA THR A 69 -7.04 0.18 0.18
C THR A 69 -6.63 0.94 1.44
N VAL A 70 -5.33 1.20 1.60
CA VAL A 70 -4.76 1.95 2.73
C VAL A 70 -4.48 3.40 2.39
N TYR A 71 -4.31 3.71 1.11
CA TYR A 71 -4.04 5.07 0.66
C TYR A 71 -4.61 5.31 -0.72
N ARG A 72 -5.07 6.54 -0.97
CA ARG A 72 -5.60 6.97 -2.28
C ARG A 72 -5.40 8.46 -2.44
N ARG A 73 -4.79 8.88 -3.55
CA ARG A 73 -4.61 10.30 -3.89
C ARG A 73 -4.73 10.54 -5.39
N PHE A 74 -5.31 11.69 -5.74
CA PHE A 74 -5.27 12.23 -7.10
C PHE A 74 -4.04 13.11 -7.28
N ILE A 75 -3.24 12.81 -8.30
CA ILE A 75 -2.09 13.61 -8.72
C ILE A 75 -2.48 14.41 -9.96
N ARG A 76 -2.42 15.74 -9.85
CA ARG A 76 -2.76 16.64 -10.96
C ARG A 76 -1.68 16.59 -12.03
N PRO A 77 -2.03 16.79 -13.32
CA PRO A 77 -1.03 16.96 -14.37
C PRO A 77 -0.13 18.15 -14.05
N GLY A 78 1.18 18.01 -14.25
CA GLY A 78 2.17 19.05 -13.96
C GLY A 78 2.59 19.17 -12.49
N THR A 79 2.26 18.19 -11.64
CA THR A 79 2.76 18.15 -10.26
C THR A 79 4.27 17.92 -10.26
N ASN A 80 5.04 18.90 -9.78
CA ASN A 80 6.50 18.82 -9.73
C ASN A 80 7.05 18.19 -8.43
N ASN A 81 6.23 18.10 -7.38
CA ASN A 81 6.63 17.59 -6.06
C ASN A 81 6.21 16.13 -5.84
N ILE A 82 6.46 15.26 -6.82
CA ILE A 82 6.07 13.84 -6.72
C ILE A 82 6.83 13.12 -5.59
N GLN A 83 8.10 13.47 -5.38
CA GLN A 83 8.92 12.92 -4.31
C GLN A 83 8.30 13.20 -2.93
N GLU A 84 8.07 14.48 -2.60
CA GLU A 84 7.49 14.87 -1.31
C GLU A 84 6.10 14.22 -1.08
N LEU A 85 5.29 14.11 -2.13
CA LEU A 85 4.00 13.41 -2.05
C LEU A 85 4.15 11.91 -1.79
N ALA A 86 5.16 11.27 -2.35
CA ALA A 86 5.45 9.86 -2.16
C ALA A 86 6.02 9.59 -0.75
N GLU A 87 6.89 10.45 -0.25
CA GLU A 87 7.44 10.39 1.12
C GLU A 87 6.32 10.55 2.16
N GLN A 88 5.47 11.57 1.99
CA GLN A 88 4.29 11.75 2.86
C GLN A 88 3.33 10.55 2.78
N ALA A 89 3.15 9.98 1.59
CA ALA A 89 2.32 8.79 1.43
C ALA A 89 2.93 7.60 2.17
N ALA A 90 4.23 7.38 2.09
CA ALA A 90 4.93 6.29 2.78
C ALA A 90 4.70 6.33 4.30
N VAL A 91 4.82 7.51 4.91
CA VAL A 91 4.55 7.71 6.34
C VAL A 91 3.09 7.36 6.66
N GLN A 92 2.14 7.91 5.91
CA GLN A 92 0.71 7.66 6.14
C GLN A 92 0.34 6.19 5.96
N ILE A 93 0.87 5.53 4.94
CA ILE A 93 0.63 4.11 4.68
C ILE A 93 1.18 3.28 5.84
N HIS A 94 2.38 3.58 6.31
CA HIS A 94 2.99 2.86 7.42
C HIS A 94 2.12 2.93 8.68
N GLU A 95 1.64 4.12 9.03
CA GLU A 95 0.72 4.31 10.17
C GLU A 95 -0.60 3.57 9.97
N GLN A 96 -1.20 3.63 8.77
CA GLN A 96 -2.45 2.93 8.46
C GLN A 96 -2.29 1.40 8.55
N VAL A 97 -1.18 0.86 8.05
CA VAL A 97 -0.87 -0.57 8.10
C VAL A 97 -0.64 -1.01 9.55
N LEU A 98 0.09 -0.24 10.37
CA LEU A 98 0.26 -0.56 11.79
C LEU A 98 -1.08 -0.60 12.54
N GLN A 99 -1.95 0.39 12.29
CA GLN A 99 -3.29 0.42 12.86
C GLN A 99 -4.14 -0.76 12.38
N GLN A 100 -3.98 -1.18 11.13
CA GLN A 100 -4.66 -2.35 10.57
C GLN A 100 -4.20 -3.64 11.24
N LYS A 101 -2.88 -3.87 11.32
CA LYS A 101 -2.29 -5.04 11.99
C LYS A 101 -2.73 -5.14 13.45
N LEU A 102 -2.80 -4.00 14.15
CA LEU A 102 -3.29 -3.97 15.52
C LEU A 102 -4.77 -4.39 15.60
N ARG A 103 -5.63 -3.88 14.70
CA ARG A 103 -7.04 -4.31 14.64
C ARG A 103 -7.15 -5.81 14.37
N GLU A 104 -6.42 -6.31 13.38
CA GLU A 104 -6.42 -7.73 13.01
C GLU A 104 -5.96 -8.62 14.17
N ALA A 105 -4.90 -8.24 14.89
CA ALA A 105 -4.43 -8.96 16.08
C ALA A 105 -5.42 -8.91 17.26
N LEU A 106 -6.17 -7.82 17.40
CA LEU A 106 -7.21 -7.72 18.42
C LEU A 106 -8.42 -8.59 18.05
N GLU A 107 -8.89 -8.52 16.80
CA GLU A 107 -10.03 -9.30 16.29
C GLU A 107 -9.77 -10.81 16.37
N ASP A 108 -8.57 -11.27 16.02
CA ASP A 108 -8.16 -12.69 16.13
C ASP A 108 -8.25 -13.22 17.57
N ASN A 109 -7.86 -12.40 18.56
CA ASN A 109 -7.95 -12.77 19.97
C ASN A 109 -9.40 -12.79 20.52
N PHE A 110 -10.36 -12.12 19.86
CA PHE A 110 -11.77 -12.17 20.26
C PHE A 110 -12.51 -13.40 19.69
N ASP A 111 -12.05 -13.96 18.57
CA ASP A 111 -12.68 -15.15 17.95
C ASP A 111 -12.38 -16.43 18.74
N LEU A 112 -11.25 -16.51 19.46
CA LEU A 112 -10.89 -17.62 20.35
C LEU A 112 -11.72 -17.70 21.65
N GLY A 113 -12.61 -16.73 21.90
CA GLY A 113 -13.43 -16.66 23.12
C GLY A 113 -14.89 -17.09 22.97
N LYS A 114 -15.32 -17.49 21.76
CA LYS A 114 -16.70 -17.88 21.47
C LYS A 114 -16.73 -19.14 20.62
N ASP A 115 -16.73 -20.31 21.26
CA ASP A 115 -17.71 -21.41 21.04
C ASP A 115 -17.20 -22.68 21.75
N GLU A 116 -17.64 -22.92 23.00
CA GLU A 116 -17.91 -24.26 23.58
C GLU A 116 -18.82 -24.05 24.82
N ILE A 117 -20.14 -23.93 24.63
CA ILE A 117 -21.15 -24.21 25.68
C ILE A 117 -22.30 -25.05 25.15
#